data_AF-A0A662H7R3-F1
#
_entry.id   AF-A0A662H7R3-F1
#
_cell.length_a   1.000
_cell.length_b   1.000
_cell.length_c   1.000
_cell.angle_alpha   90.00
_cell.angle_beta   90.00
_cell.angle_gamma   90.00
#
_symmetry.space_group_name_H-M   'P 1'
#
loop_
_entity.id
_entity.type
_entity.pdbx_description
1 polymer ?
#
loop_
_entity_poly.entity_id
_entity_poly.type
_entity_poly.pdbx_seq_one_letter_code
_entity_poly.pdbx_strand_id
1 'polypeptide(L)'
;MAVSKLKLVETKKYGESECFKEQIIRKILLVSKVLLNSVHSRQFSIKLKTLIRYGYIAYVRNTTDINTLKGLMSRIYPPREIVNQHYYRAVEKALRNNFNVKFTRYGSHKYAVFVK
;
A
#
# COMPACT_ATOMS: atom_id res chain seq x y z
N MET A 1 -10.23 33.12 -29.57
CA MET A 1 -9.16 32.49 -28.73
C MET A 1 -9.64 32.43 -27.29
N ALA A 2 -9.21 31.42 -26.52
CA ALA A 2 -9.47 31.22 -25.08
C ALA A 2 -10.62 30.28 -24.61
N VAL A 3 -10.96 29.21 -25.35
CA VAL A 3 -11.69 28.07 -24.72
C VAL A 3 -11.08 26.70 -25.05
N SER A 4 -9.95 26.66 -25.75
CA SER A 4 -9.19 25.43 -26.04
C SER A 4 -8.51 24.82 -24.79
N LYS A 5 -8.64 25.44 -23.62
CA LYS A 5 -8.03 24.99 -22.36
C LYS A 5 -8.88 24.01 -21.55
N LEU A 6 -10.20 23.97 -21.80
CA LEU A 6 -11.09 22.97 -21.18
C LEU A 6 -10.98 21.60 -21.87
N LYS A 7 -10.54 21.55 -23.13
CA LYS A 7 -10.38 20.32 -23.91
C LYS A 7 -9.06 19.56 -23.69
N LEU A 8 -8.11 20.11 -22.91
CA LEU A 8 -6.86 19.42 -22.56
C LEU A 8 -6.90 18.72 -21.19
N VAL A 9 -7.95 18.94 -20.39
CA VAL A 9 -8.21 18.12 -19.19
C VAL A 9 -8.94 16.82 -19.59
N GLU A 10 -9.54 16.79 -20.78
CA GLU A 10 -10.32 15.67 -21.33
C GLU A 10 -9.48 14.59 -22.04
N THR A 11 -8.16 14.63 -21.98
CA THR A 11 -7.32 13.59 -22.61
C THR A 11 -6.61 12.68 -21.60
N LYS A 12 -7.36 11.65 -21.18
CA LYS A 12 -6.95 10.23 -21.30
C LYS A 12 -5.90 9.69 -20.32
N LYS A 13 -6.38 9.06 -19.22
CA LYS A 13 -6.10 7.67 -18.77
C LYS A 13 -6.21 7.46 -17.24
N TYR A 14 -7.32 7.84 -16.62
CA TYR A 14 -7.78 7.16 -15.41
C TYR A 14 -9.16 6.60 -15.72
N GLY A 15 -9.16 5.52 -16.51
CA GLY A 15 -10.35 4.74 -16.78
C GLY A 15 -10.85 4.13 -15.48
N GLU A 16 -12.16 4.31 -15.24
CA GLU A 16 -12.96 3.71 -14.18
C GLU A 16 -12.64 4.18 -12.75
N SER A 17 -13.68 4.57 -12.02
CA SER A 17 -13.63 5.02 -10.62
C SER A 17 -13.02 3.94 -9.73
N GLU A 18 -11.69 3.90 -9.65
CA GLU A 18 -11.02 2.90 -8.85
C GLU A 18 -11.39 3.10 -7.39
N CYS A 19 -11.94 2.06 -6.76
CA CYS A 19 -12.46 2.18 -5.41
C CYS A 19 -11.31 2.61 -4.48
N PHE A 20 -11.55 3.56 -3.59
CA PHE A 20 -10.58 4.09 -2.61
C PHE A 20 -9.70 2.98 -1.97
N LYS A 21 -10.30 1.84 -1.66
CA LYS A 21 -9.64 0.65 -1.11
C LYS A 21 -8.61 0.03 -2.06
N GLU A 22 -8.92 -0.04 -3.35
CA GLU A 22 -8.04 -0.62 -4.37
C GLU A 22 -6.81 0.26 -4.62
N GLN A 23 -7.00 1.58 -4.63
CA GLN A 23 -5.88 2.53 -4.76
C GLN A 23 -4.88 2.39 -3.61
N ILE A 24 -5.37 2.17 -2.39
CA ILE A 24 -4.51 1.90 -1.23
C ILE A 24 -3.83 0.54 -1.37
N ILE A 25 -4.51 -0.50 -1.84
CA ILE A 25 -3.89 -1.80 -2.12
C ILE A 25 -2.75 -1.63 -3.14
N ARG A 26 -2.94 -0.88 -4.22
CA ARG A 26 -1.87 -0.57 -5.18
C ARG A 26 -0.66 0.10 -4.51
N LYS A 27 -0.91 1.09 -3.64
CA LYS A 27 0.17 1.72 -2.86
C LYS A 27 0.84 0.75 -1.89
N ILE A 28 0.10 -0.17 -1.27
CA ILE A 28 0.68 -1.25 -0.45
C ILE A 28 1.63 -2.11 -1.29
N LEU A 29 1.21 -2.54 -2.48
CA LEU A 29 2.06 -3.35 -3.37
C LEU A 29 3.33 -2.60 -3.78
N LEU A 30 3.23 -1.32 -4.11
CA LEU A 30 4.40 -0.47 -4.42
C LEU A 30 5.36 -0.37 -3.23
N VAL A 31 4.85 -0.09 -2.03
CA VAL A 31 5.67 -0.05 -0.80
C VAL A 31 6.32 -1.41 -0.51
N SER A 32 5.57 -2.51 -0.67
CA SER A 32 6.13 -3.86 -0.52
C SER A 32 7.29 -4.12 -1.48
N LYS A 33 7.17 -3.70 -2.75
CA LYS A 33 8.24 -3.82 -3.74
C LYS A 33 9.47 -2.99 -3.34
N VAL A 34 9.29 -1.76 -2.88
CA VAL A 34 10.39 -0.91 -2.40
C VAL A 34 11.07 -1.54 -1.19
N LEU A 35 10.30 -2.03 -0.21
CA LEU A 35 10.84 -2.74 0.95
C LEU A 35 11.65 -3.97 0.54
N LEU A 36 11.09 -4.83 -0.32
CA LEU A 36 11.75 -6.04 -0.81
C LEU A 36 13.08 -5.74 -1.52
N ASN A 37 13.13 -4.68 -2.32
CA ASN A 37 14.34 -4.29 -3.03
C ASN A 37 15.37 -3.62 -2.11
N SER A 38 14.94 -2.95 -1.04
CA SER A 38 15.82 -2.24 -0.11
C SER A 38 16.54 -3.13 0.90
N VAL A 39 15.97 -4.28 1.25
CA VAL A 39 16.57 -5.18 2.24
C VAL A 39 17.70 -5.98 1.61
N HIS A 40 18.80 -6.23 2.32
CA HIS A 40 19.88 -7.07 1.82
C HIS A 40 19.58 -8.58 1.97
N SER A 41 18.81 -8.95 2.99
CA SER A 41 18.48 -10.34 3.31
C SER A 41 17.63 -11.03 2.24
N ARG A 42 17.73 -12.38 2.19
CA ARG A 42 16.88 -13.24 1.35
C ARG A 42 15.40 -13.20 1.73
N GLN A 43 15.12 -12.83 2.98
CA GLN A 43 13.78 -12.76 3.55
C GLN A 43 13.65 -11.52 4.42
N PHE A 44 12.48 -10.89 4.41
CA PHE A 44 12.12 -9.89 5.42
C PHE A 44 10.69 -10.11 5.92
N SER A 45 10.42 -9.69 7.15
CA SER A 45 9.09 -9.75 7.75
C SER A 45 8.63 -8.37 8.19
N ILE A 46 7.34 -8.09 8.01
CA ILE A 46 6.71 -6.86 8.46
C ILE A 46 5.33 -7.16 9.03
N LYS A 47 4.95 -6.50 10.13
CA LYS A 47 3.60 -6.60 10.68
C LYS A 47 2.61 -6.15 9.60
N LEU A 48 1.58 -6.94 9.33
CA LEU A 48 0.58 -6.64 8.29
C LEU A 48 -0.10 -5.29 8.55
N LYS A 49 -0.43 -4.98 9.81
CA LYS A 49 -0.97 -3.68 10.23
C LYS A 49 -0.06 -2.49 9.86
N THR A 50 1.26 -2.68 9.98
CA THR A 50 2.24 -1.64 9.67
C THR A 50 2.34 -1.43 8.17
N LEU A 51 2.34 -2.51 7.40
CA LEU A 51 2.36 -2.44 5.94
C LEU A 51 1.10 -1.75 5.37
N ILE A 52 -0.07 -2.07 5.91
CA ILE A 52 -1.33 -1.38 5.55
C ILE A 52 -1.24 0.11 5.86
N ARG A 53 -0.71 0.47 7.03
CA ARG A 53 -0.52 1.86 7.42
C ARG A 53 0.43 2.60 6.49
N TYR A 54 1.55 1.99 6.12
CA TYR A 54 2.45 2.54 5.11
C TYR A 54 1.76 2.77 3.78
N GLY A 55 0.97 1.81 3.30
CA GLY A 55 0.22 1.97 2.06
C GLY A 55 -0.79 3.13 2.10
N TYR A 56 -1.49 3.30 3.22
CA TYR A 56 -2.39 4.45 3.39
C TYR A 56 -1.64 5.79 3.44
N ILE A 57 -0.54 5.88 4.17
CA ILE A 57 0.29 7.10 4.21
C ILE A 57 0.86 7.39 2.81
N ALA A 58 1.31 6.36 2.10
CA ALA A 58 1.81 6.46 0.73
C ALA A 58 0.73 6.92 -0.25
N TYR A 59 -0.52 6.53 -0.04
CA TYR A 59 -1.67 7.04 -0.76
C TYR A 59 -1.90 8.53 -0.48
N VAL A 60 -2.00 8.92 0.80
CA VAL A 60 -2.28 10.32 1.21
C VAL A 60 -1.17 11.29 0.81
N ARG A 61 0.09 10.87 0.91
CA ARG A 61 1.27 11.73 0.67
C ARG A 61 1.95 11.49 -0.67
N ASN A 62 1.40 10.60 -1.49
CA ASN A 62 1.94 10.20 -2.79
C ASN A 62 3.46 9.91 -2.77
N THR A 63 3.93 9.19 -1.76
CA THR A 63 5.36 8.85 -1.59
C THR A 63 5.53 7.40 -1.20
N THR A 64 6.65 6.80 -1.61
CA THR A 64 7.06 5.43 -1.21
C THR A 64 8.38 5.42 -0.45
N ASP A 65 8.92 6.59 -0.07
CA ASP A 65 10.12 6.67 0.76
C ASP A 65 9.83 6.14 2.18
N ILE A 66 10.47 5.04 2.53
CA ILE A 66 10.26 4.30 3.78
C ILE A 66 10.57 5.17 5.01
N ASN A 67 11.55 6.09 4.92
CA ASN A 67 11.88 6.97 6.04
C ASN A 67 10.77 7.99 6.28
N THR A 68 10.27 8.61 5.21
CA THR A 68 9.10 9.48 5.28
C THR A 68 7.86 8.74 5.82
N LEU A 69 7.60 7.52 5.34
CA LEU A 69 6.45 6.72 5.80
C LEU A 69 6.54 6.41 7.30
N LYS A 70 7.72 6.04 7.80
CA LYS A 70 8.00 5.82 9.24
C LYS A 70 7.76 7.09 10.05
N GLY A 71 8.31 8.23 9.62
CA GLY A 71 8.18 9.51 10.33
C GLY A 71 6.73 10.01 10.44
N LEU A 72 5.89 9.65 9.47
CA LEU A 72 4.47 10.04 9.45
C LEU A 72 3.54 9.07 10.19
N MET A 73 4.04 7.93 10.67
CA MET A 73 3.23 6.97 11.42
C MET A 73 2.65 7.53 12.72
N SER A 74 3.20 8.59 13.31
CA SER A 74 2.62 9.22 14.51
C SER A 74 1.49 10.19 14.20
N ARG A 75 1.37 10.67 12.96
CA ARG A 75 0.48 11.78 12.58
C ARG A 75 -0.69 11.34 11.71
N ILE A 76 -0.51 10.29 10.90
CA ILE A 76 -1.50 9.86 9.91
C ILE A 76 -2.04 8.48 10.30
N TYR A 77 -3.37 8.40 10.45
CA TYR A 77 -4.07 7.21 10.87
C TYR A 77 -5.01 6.72 9.77
N PRO A 78 -4.99 5.42 9.44
CA PRO A 78 -5.91 4.84 8.47
C PRO A 78 -7.35 4.89 9.01
N PRO A 79 -8.35 5.21 8.17
CA PRO A 79 -9.74 5.30 8.61
C PRO A 79 -10.36 3.90 8.76
N ARG A 80 -11.52 3.79 9.44
CA ARG A 80 -12.10 2.50 9.87
C ARG A 80 -12.44 1.57 8.70
N GLU A 81 -12.69 2.12 7.50
CA GLU A 81 -13.02 1.38 6.29
C GLU A 81 -11.87 0.47 5.81
N ILE A 82 -10.64 0.74 6.24
CA ILE A 82 -9.45 -0.08 5.93
C ILE A 82 -8.80 -0.72 7.17
N VAL A 83 -9.28 -0.40 8.37
CA VAL A 83 -8.87 -1.04 9.63
C VAL A 83 -9.91 -2.07 10.06
N ASN A 84 -10.20 -3.03 9.18
CA ASN A 84 -11.12 -4.14 9.46
C ASN A 84 -10.63 -5.45 8.85
N GLN A 85 -11.17 -6.56 9.34
CA GLN A 85 -10.75 -7.91 8.94
C GLN A 85 -10.93 -8.15 7.43
N HIS A 86 -12.02 -7.67 6.83
CA HIS A 86 -12.28 -7.85 5.40
C HIS A 86 -11.18 -7.20 4.55
N TYR A 87 -10.79 -5.98 4.88
CA TYR A 87 -9.71 -5.28 4.17
C TYR A 87 -8.36 -5.97 4.37
N TYR A 88 -8.05 -6.44 5.58
CA TYR A 88 -6.82 -7.20 5.84
C TYR A 88 -6.75 -8.48 4.98
N ARG A 89 -7.88 -9.19 4.81
CA ARG A 89 -7.95 -10.37 3.93
C ARG A 89 -7.77 -10.02 2.45
N ALA A 90 -8.33 -8.89 2.00
CA ALA A 90 -8.11 -8.40 0.64
C ALA A 90 -6.63 -8.08 0.38
N VAL A 91 -5.96 -7.43 1.33
CA VAL A 91 -4.52 -7.15 1.27
C VAL A 91 -3.70 -8.45 1.28
N GLU A 92 -4.05 -9.43 2.12
CA GLU A 92 -3.41 -10.76 2.11
C GLU A 92 -3.48 -11.41 0.72
N LYS A 93 -4.67 -11.41 0.10
CA LYS A 93 -4.88 -11.94 -1.25
C LYS A 93 -4.05 -11.20 -2.29
N ALA A 94 -4.08 -9.87 -2.27
CA ALA A 94 -3.32 -9.04 -3.21
C ALA A 94 -1.81 -9.28 -3.09
N LEU A 95 -1.29 -9.38 -1.87
CA LEU A 95 0.13 -9.65 -1.62
C LEU A 95 0.54 -11.05 -2.10
N ARG A 96 -0.27 -12.09 -1.85
CA ARG A 96 0.00 -13.46 -2.37
C ARG A 96 0.03 -13.53 -3.88
N ASN A 97 -0.83 -12.77 -4.55
CA ASN A 97 -0.91 -12.76 -6.00
C ASN A 97 0.27 -12.05 -6.67
N ASN A 98 1.01 -11.21 -5.93
CA ASN A 98 2.06 -10.35 -6.50
C ASN A 98 3.47 -10.66 -5.96
N PHE A 99 3.59 -11.40 -4.85
CA PHE A 99 4.86 -11.67 -4.19
C PHE A 99 4.92 -13.09 -3.65
N ASN A 100 6.13 -13.64 -3.51
CA ASN A 100 6.37 -14.83 -2.71
C ASN A 100 6.30 -14.47 -1.21
N VAL A 101 5.08 -14.51 -0.66
CA VAL A 101 4.81 -14.08 0.71
C VAL A 101 4.07 -15.16 1.50
N LYS A 102 4.54 -15.42 2.71
CA LYS A 102 3.86 -16.24 3.72
C LYS A 102 3.32 -15.35 4.82
N PHE A 103 2.16 -15.73 5.37
CA PHE A 103 1.57 -15.01 6.50
C PHE A 103 1.69 -15.85 7.74
N THR A 104 2.45 -15.37 8.72
CA THR A 104 2.65 -16.06 10.01
C THR A 104 2.01 -15.25 11.12
N ARG A 105 1.54 -15.94 12.15
CA ARG A 105 1.01 -15.32 13.35
C ARG A 105 2.03 -15.48 14.46
N TYR A 106 2.39 -14.37 15.12
CA TYR A 106 3.24 -14.38 16.28
C TYR A 106 2.53 -13.56 17.38
N GLY A 107 2.03 -14.28 18.39
CA GLY A 107 1.11 -13.73 19.38
C GLY A 107 -0.15 -13.12 18.76
N SER A 108 -0.48 -11.89 19.15
CA SER A 108 -1.65 -11.14 18.65
C SER A 108 -1.43 -10.49 17.27
N HIS A 109 -0.25 -10.65 16.66
CA HIS A 109 0.10 -9.97 15.42
C HIS A 109 0.27 -10.94 14.26
N LYS A 110 -0.24 -10.52 13.09
CA LYS A 110 0.03 -11.20 11.82
C LYS A 110 1.16 -10.48 11.09
N TYR A 111 2.12 -11.24 10.60
CA TYR A 111 3.27 -10.79 9.83
C TYR A 111 3.14 -11.27 8.38
N ALA A 112 3.54 -10.41 7.45
CA ALA A 112 3.81 -10.76 6.08
C ALA A 112 5.32 -11.03 5.96
N VAL A 113 5.67 -12.24 5.55
CA VAL A 113 7.05 -12.72 5.42
C VAL A 113 7.33 -12.88 3.94
N PHE A 114 8.10 -11.96 3.38
CA PHE A 114 8.45 -11.91 1.97
C PHE A 114 9.78 -12.59 1.74
N VAL A 115 9.86 -13.35 0.65
CA VAL A 115 11.08 -14.01 0.16
C VAL A 115 11.42 -13.42 -1.20
N LYS A 116 12.71 -13.15 -1.42
CA LYS A 116 13.22 -12.69 -2.71
C LYS A 116 13.25 -13.82 -3.74
#